data_AF-A0A3R5QW72-F1
#
_entry.id   AF-A0A3R5QW72-F1
#
_cell.length_a   1.000
_cell.length_b   1.000
_cell.length_c   1.000
_cell.angle_alpha   90.00
_cell.angle_beta   90.00
_cell.angle_gamma   90.00
#
_symmetry.space_group_name_H-M   'P 1'
#
loop_
_entity.id
_entity.type
_entity.pdbx_description
1 polymer ?
#
loop_
_entity_poly.entity_id
_entity_poly.type
_entity_poly.pdbx_seq_one_letter_code
_entity_poly.pdbx_strand_id
1 'polypeptide(L)' 'MAKKNIENMLRIVGNDKKIITIFDRGYASLDILFHLKHMPILYLFRLQSDIYAQEKNSMKNDDEIVNLKITKRQTKKLYG' A
#
# COMPACT_ATOMS: atom_id res chain seq x y z
N MET A 1 -7.84 -11.59 1.68
CA MET A 1 -7.70 -11.83 3.14
C MET A 1 -7.19 -10.60 3.89
N ALA A 2 -6.06 -9.98 3.49
CA ALA A 2 -5.49 -8.83 4.22
C ALA A 2 -6.49 -7.68 4.50
N LYS A 3 -7.26 -7.25 3.49
CA LYS A 3 -8.33 -6.23 3.64
C LYS A 3 -9.29 -6.54 4.79
N LYS A 4 -9.87 -7.75 4.78
CA LYS A 4 -10.79 -8.23 5.83
C LYS A 4 -10.12 -8.30 7.21
N ASN A 5 -8.84 -8.65 7.28
CA ASN A 5 -8.11 -8.68 8.56
C ASN A 5 -7.95 -7.28 9.13
N ILE A 6 -7.74 -6.27 8.29
CA ILE A 6 -7.63 -4.87 8.70
C ILE A 6 -8.99 -4.35 9.19
N GLU A 7 -10.06 -4.62 8.46
CA GLU A 7 -11.42 -4.27 8.88
C GLU A 7 -11.77 -4.92 10.23
N ASN A 8 -11.46 -6.20 10.41
CA ASN A 8 -11.67 -6.90 11.67
C ASN A 8 -10.84 -6.32 12.81
N MET A 9 -9.56 -6.00 12.54
CA MET A 9 -8.69 -5.36 13.52
C MET A 9 -9.24 -4.00 13.96
N LEU A 10 -9.71 -3.16 13.03
CA LEU A 10 -10.32 -1.87 13.35
C LEU A 10 -11.58 -2.03 14.21
N ARG A 11 -12.39 -3.07 13.97
CA ARG A 11 -13.56 -3.37 14.81
C ARG A 11 -13.19 -3.79 16.24
N ILE A 12 -12.06 -4.46 16.43
CA ILE A 12 -11.59 -4.95 17.74
C ILE A 12 -10.88 -3.83 18.52
N VAL A 13 -9.99 -3.11 17.84
CA VAL A 13 -9.05 -2.17 18.46
C VAL A 13 -9.64 -0.77 18.61
N GLY A 14 -10.62 -0.41 17.78
CA GLY A 14 -11.11 0.95 17.62
C GLY A 14 -10.37 1.70 16.50
N ASN A 15 -11.02 2.72 15.94
CA ASN A 15 -10.47 3.57 14.87
C ASN A 15 -9.99 4.95 15.39
N ASP A 16 -10.02 5.16 16.71
CA ASP A 16 -9.57 6.35 17.43
C ASP A 16 -8.06 6.32 17.74
N LYS A 17 -7.44 5.15 17.59
CA LYS A 17 -6.01 4.94 17.87
C LYS A 17 -5.16 5.18 16.62
N LYS A 18 -3.92 5.65 16.84
CA LYS A 18 -2.89 5.68 15.80
C LYS A 18 -2.39 4.26 15.55
N ILE A 19 -2.73 3.70 14.39
CA ILE A 19 -2.38 2.32 14.02
C ILE A 19 -1.43 2.37 12.82
N ILE A 20 -0.29 1.67 12.93
CA ILE A 20 0.63 1.40 11.83
C ILE A 20 0.55 -0.10 11.51
N THR A 21 0.29 -0.41 10.25
CA THR A 21 0.28 -1.79 9.73
C THR A 21 1.56 -2.04 8.94
N ILE A 22 2.24 -3.15 9.22
CA ILE A 22 3.47 -3.53 8.53
C ILE A 22 3.17 -4.73 7.65
N PHE A 23 3.45 -4.59 6.36
CA PHE A 23 3.24 -5.64 5.37
C PHE A 23 4.59 -6.18 4.89
N ASP A 24 4.72 -7.50 4.85
CA ASP A 24 5.83 -8.14 4.16
C ASP A 24 5.62 -8.11 2.63
N ARG A 25 6.58 -8.66 1.88
CA ARG A 25 6.56 -8.73 0.41
C ARG A 25 5.27 -9.39 -0.12
N GLY A 26 4.84 -8.95 -1.30
CA GLY A 26 3.68 -9.50 -2.01
C GLY A 26 2.35 -8.76 -1.76
N TYR A 27 2.30 -7.83 -0.80
CA TYR A 27 1.07 -7.06 -0.50
C TYR A 27 1.01 -5.67 -1.14
N ALA A 28 2.11 -5.17 -1.69
CA ALA A 28 2.20 -3.82 -2.27
C ALA A 28 1.55 -3.76 -3.69
N SER A 29 0.34 -4.30 -3.83
CA SER A 29 -0.46 -4.18 -5.04
C SER A 29 -1.27 -2.88 -5.02
N LEU A 30 -1.61 -2.37 -6.21
CA LEU A 30 -2.46 -1.17 -6.34
C LEU A 30 -3.83 -1.36 -5.68
N ASP A 31 -4.41 -2.55 -5.75
CA ASP A 31 -5.70 -2.87 -5.13
C ASP A 31 -5.66 -2.78 -3.59
N ILE A 32 -4.55 -3.20 -2.98
CA ILE A 32 -4.33 -3.04 -1.54
C ILE A 32 -4.11 -1.56 -1.21
N LEU A 33 -3.19 -0.87 -1.90
CA LEU A 33 -2.92 0.55 -1.64
C LEU A 33 -4.17 1.42 -1.76
N PHE A 34 -4.99 1.18 -2.79
CA PHE A 34 -6.23 1.91 -2.98
C PHE A 34 -7.21 1.68 -1.82
N HIS A 35 -7.36 0.44 -1.37
CA HIS A 35 -8.20 0.13 -0.22
C HIS A 35 -7.67 0.77 1.08
N LEU A 36 -6.35 0.68 1.35
CA LEU A 36 -5.75 1.25 2.55
C LEU A 36 -5.83 2.78 2.59
N LYS A 37 -5.78 3.45 1.44
CA LYS A 37 -5.94 4.91 1.35
C LYS A 37 -7.25 5.41 1.97
N HIS A 38 -8.28 4.57 2.00
CA HIS A 38 -9.60 4.91 2.58
C HIS A 38 -9.78 4.44 4.02
N MET A 39 -8.74 3.85 4.62
CA MET A 39 -8.80 3.34 5.99
C MET A 39 -8.10 4.30 6.97
N PRO A 40 -8.54 4.38 8.24
CA PRO A 40 -7.94 5.26 9.26
C PRO A 40 -6.66 4.65 9.85
N ILE A 41 -5.72 4.23 8.99
CA ILE A 41 -4.48 3.57 9.37
C ILE A 41 -3.29 4.11 8.57
N LEU A 42 -2.11 4.01 9.16
CA LEU A 42 -0.83 4.16 8.47
C LEU A 42 -0.31 2.78 8.04
N TYR A 43 0.55 2.75 7.03
CA TYR A 43 1.09 1.50 6.50
C TYR A 43 2.56 1.61 6.09
N LEU A 44 3.30 0.53 6.30
CA LEU A 44 4.68 0.34 5.87
C LEU A 44 4.78 -0.97 5.08
N PHE A 45 5.33 -0.90 3.88
CA PHE A 45 5.50 -2.07 3.02
C PHE A 45 6.98 -2.42 2.88
N ARG A 46 7.32 -3.69 3.09
CA ARG A 46 8.56 -4.24 2.57
C ARG A 46 8.36 -4.59 1.10
N LEU A 47 9.00 -3.83 0.22
CA LEU A 47 8.91 -4.06 -1.22
C LEU A 47 9.86 -5.19 -1.67
N GLN A 48 9.43 -5.93 -2.68
CA GLN A 48 10.33 -6.77 -3.47
C GLN A 48 11.13 -5.90 -4.44
N SER A 49 12.29 -6.39 -4.89
CA SER A 49 13.25 -5.62 -5.71
C SER A 49 12.68 -5.11 -7.03
N ASP A 50 11.72 -5.79 -7.62
CA ASP A 50 11.08 -5.47 -8.91
C ASP A 50 9.84 -4.56 -8.79
N ILE A 51 9.16 -4.59 -7.64
CA ILE A 51 7.97 -3.78 -7.39
C ILE A 51 8.33 -2.30 -7.29
N TYR A 52 7.60 -1.44 -8.01
CA TYR A 52 7.86 0.01 -8.14
C TYR A 52 9.30 0.33 -8.56
N ALA A 53 9.92 -0.50 -9.40
CA ALA A 53 11.31 -0.30 -9.83
C ALA A 53 11.53 1.05 -10.52
N GLN A 54 10.56 1.56 -11.28
CA GLN A 54 10.68 2.88 -11.92
C GLN A 54 10.74 4.00 -10.88
N GLU A 55 9.87 3.96 -9.89
CA GLU A 55 9.85 4.95 -8.81
C GLU A 55 11.10 4.86 -7.96
N LYS A 56 11.55 3.65 -7.60
CA LYS A 56 12.81 3.45 -6.87
C LYS A 56 14.02 3.94 -7.64
N ASN A 57 14.10 3.65 -8.94
CA ASN A 57 15.20 4.11 -9.79
C ASN A 57 15.17 5.63 -10.02
N SER A 58 14.03 6.29 -9.77
CA SER A 58 13.92 7.75 -9.83
C SER A 58 14.35 8.46 -8.56
N MET A 59 14.52 7.71 -7.45
CA MET A 59 15.01 8.25 -6.19
C MET A 59 16.49 8.66 -6.30
N LYS A 60 16.83 9.81 -5.72
CA LYS A 60 18.19 10.32 -5.60
C LYS A 60 18.83 9.97 -4.25
N ASN A 61 18.00 9.79 -3.22
CA ASN A 61 18.42 9.41 -1.87
C ASN A 61 17.55 8.26 -1.35
N ASP A 62 18.04 7.52 -0.34
CA ASP A 62 17.33 6.39 0.24
C ASP A 62 15.98 6.79 0.89
N ASP A 63 15.94 7.97 1.51
CA ASP A 63 14.75 8.55 2.13
C ASP A 63 14.17 9.67 1.25
N GLU A 64 13.28 9.31 0.33
CA GLU A 64 12.66 10.25 -0.59
C GLU A 64 11.15 10.04 -0.73
N ILE A 65 10.41 11.14 -0.83
CA ILE A 65 8.98 11.10 -1.16
C ILE A 65 8.85 10.96 -2.67
N VAL A 66 8.31 9.81 -3.10
CA VAL A 66 8.07 9.51 -4.52
C VAL A 66 6.60 9.58 -4.88
N ASN A 67 6.31 10.05 -6.09
CA ASN A 67 4.96 10.02 -6.65
C ASN A 67 4.68 8.69 -7.34
N LEU A 68 3.86 7.84 -6.72
CA LEU A 68 3.39 6.60 -7.34
C LEU A 68 2.40 6.92 -8.48
N LYS A 69 2.85 6.80 -9.74
CA LYS A 69 2.00 7.08 -10.91
C LYS A 69 1.22 5.84 -11.33
N ILE A 70 -0.09 5.86 -11.07
CA ILE A 70 -1.02 4.84 -11.56
C ILE A 70 -1.41 5.17 -13.00
N THR A 71 -0.98 4.36 -13.97
CA THR A 71 -1.34 4.56 -15.39
C THR A 71 -2.59 3.76 -15.78
N LYS A 72 -3.37 4.24 -16.76
CA LYS A 72 -4.58 3.57 -17.28
C LYS A 72 -4.38 2.09 -17.68
N ARG A 73 -3.16 1.71 -18.07
CA ARG A 73 -2.79 0.33 -18.40
C ARG A 73 -2.84 -0.60 -17.18
N GLN A 74 -2.56 -0.08 -15.99
CA GLN A 74 -2.57 -0.84 -14.74
C GLN A 74 -3.98 -0.98 -14.15
N THR A 75 -4.86 0.02 -14.34
CA THR A 75 -6.26 -0.05 -13.89
C THR A 75 -7.14 -0.98 -14.74
N LYS A 76 -6.90 -1.10 -16.05
CA LYS A 76 -7.64 -2.03 -16.93
C LYS A 76 -7.46 -3.50 -16.54
N LYS A 77 -6.38 -3.84 -15.83
CA LYS A 77 -6.09 -5.20 -15.33
C LYS A 77 -6.80 -5.52 -14.00
N LEU A 78 -7.35 -4.50 -13.33
CA LEU A 78 -8.00 -4.62 -12.02
C LEU A 78 -9.53 -4.53 -12.08
N TYR A 79 -10.06 -3.87 -13.12
CA TYR A 79 -11.49 -3.64 -13.31
C TYR A 79 -11.99 -4.07 -14.70
N GLY A 80 -11.18 -4.79 -15.47
CA GLY A 80 -11.49 -5.26 -16.81
C GLY A 80 -11.58 -6.78 -16.88
#